data_AF-A0AAV1LD21-F1
#
_entry.id   AF-A0AAV1LD21-F1
#
_cell.length_a   1.000
_cell.length_b   1.000
_cell.length_c   1.000
_cell.angle_alpha   90.00
_cell.angle_beta   90.00
_cell.angle_gamma   90.00
#
_symmetry.space_group_name_H-M   'P 1'
#
loop_
_entity.id
_entity.type
_entity.pdbx_description
1 polymer ?
#
loop_
_entity_poly.entity_id
_entity_poly.type
_entity_poly.pdbx_seq_one_letter_code
_entity_poly.pdbx_strand_id
1 'polypeptide(L)'
;MKSINVLRSLAGTFWGSDPKTLSMLYKSIVRSHFDYSSLAYMNISSTLLRKLDVIQNMGLRIISGAMRTTPIVSMEVENCIPPLSLRRLQLAERFCLKELSCNNDIVLSNILYPAEVSQLNGTANISANTLISGTLPEITTITTCVKNQTRDMYISNKWPIYKCPYDTLLNYLDIKCHLNSVSTKNEFLEFLNEKKDFYTIYTDGSKSDLVKAAFYDPQMKVIKCIKLPSNCSIFTAESWAILAALSYVNTNVNSVNILIVSDSKSVLSALCNCNLVYKQNYILYKIKDKLQTIGKCIEFLWVPSHSGIVGNEIVDQATRQDHHEDQTQDCKVPFTDYYQHFKILSKKLWKDYWNITTVNKGKWYAELQPDLPTIPWYNRFKYTGRKFITTINRLRFGHCLVPAHLYRMKSVADDKCTHCAQHNADINHIIFQCPSFGIQRLTLVSEISDVADENSISVPRRVQDLLTDVAFFMPLFKFILNTVGKL
;
A
#
# COMPACT_ATOMS: atom_id res chain seq x y z
N MET A 1 -23.61 -6.66 14.62
CA MET A 1 -23.71 -5.95 13.33
C MET A 1 -24.30 -6.89 12.28
N LYS A 2 -25.43 -6.55 11.65
CA LYS A 2 -26.14 -7.44 10.70
C LYS A 2 -25.30 -7.76 9.45
N SER A 3 -24.46 -6.84 9.00
CA SER A 3 -23.61 -6.99 7.80
C SER A 3 -22.67 -8.21 7.84
N ILE A 4 -22.26 -8.68 9.03
CA ILE A 4 -21.45 -9.90 9.16
C ILE A 4 -22.22 -11.16 8.72
N ASN A 5 -23.54 -11.15 8.82
CA ASN A 5 -24.37 -12.29 8.42
C ASN A 5 -24.39 -12.47 6.90
N VAL A 6 -24.18 -11.40 6.13
CA VAL A 6 -24.00 -11.50 4.67
C VAL A 6 -22.77 -12.36 4.37
N LEU A 7 -21.64 -12.09 5.03
CA LEU A 7 -20.43 -12.92 4.87
C LEU A 7 -20.69 -14.38 5.25
N ARG A 8 -21.45 -14.64 6.33
CA ARG A 8 -21.82 -16.00 6.74
C ARG A 8 -22.72 -16.71 5.74
N SER A 9 -23.63 -15.98 5.10
CA SER A 9 -24.53 -16.55 4.09
C SER A 9 -23.82 -16.93 2.79
N LEU A 10 -22.71 -16.26 2.49
CA LEU A 10 -21.91 -16.48 1.29
C LEU A 10 -20.76 -17.47 1.49
N ALA A 11 -20.47 -17.86 2.72
CA ALA A 11 -19.31 -18.68 3.04
C ALA A 11 -19.57 -19.70 4.14
N GLY A 12 -19.39 -20.97 3.77
CA GLY A 12 -19.16 -22.07 4.70
C GLY A 12 -17.68 -22.42 4.82
N THR A 13 -17.41 -23.54 5.49
CA THR A 13 -16.05 -24.12 5.55
C THR A 13 -15.71 -24.90 4.29
N PHE A 14 -16.68 -25.59 3.67
CA PHE A 14 -16.43 -26.47 2.51
C PHE A 14 -17.02 -25.94 1.20
N TRP A 15 -17.94 -24.99 1.28
CA TRP A 15 -18.65 -24.38 0.16
C TRP A 15 -18.64 -22.86 0.33
N GLY A 16 -18.91 -22.12 -0.74
CA GLY A 16 -19.09 -20.67 -0.69
C GLY A 16 -18.10 -19.92 -1.57
N SER A 17 -18.10 -18.60 -1.40
CA SER A 17 -17.33 -17.66 -2.22
C SER A 17 -15.83 -17.76 -1.96
N ASP A 18 -15.07 -17.30 -2.95
CA ASP A 18 -13.64 -17.16 -2.84
C ASP A 18 -13.26 -16.12 -1.74
N PRO A 19 -12.13 -16.31 -1.03
CA PRO A 19 -11.72 -15.40 0.04
C PRO A 19 -11.42 -13.98 -0.43
N LYS A 20 -11.06 -13.76 -1.69
CA LYS A 20 -10.79 -12.42 -2.22
C LYS A 20 -12.08 -11.62 -2.29
N THR A 21 -13.17 -12.21 -2.78
CA THR A 21 -14.52 -11.63 -2.75
C THR A 21 -15.00 -11.41 -1.32
N LEU A 22 -14.82 -12.39 -0.42
CA LEU A 22 -15.19 -12.21 0.99
C LEU A 22 -14.40 -11.10 1.68
N SER A 23 -13.10 -10.96 1.37
CA SER A 23 -12.26 -9.87 1.87
C SER A 23 -12.72 -8.52 1.35
N MET A 24 -13.08 -8.43 0.06
CA MET A 24 -13.66 -7.23 -0.54
C MET A 24 -15.00 -6.86 0.13
N LEU A 25 -15.89 -7.84 0.34
CA LEU A 25 -17.17 -7.63 1.02
C LEU A 25 -16.96 -7.18 2.48
N TYR A 26 -16.10 -7.85 3.23
CA TYR A 26 -15.75 -7.42 4.59
C TYR A 26 -15.29 -5.97 4.62
N LYS A 27 -14.38 -5.58 3.72
CA LYS A 27 -13.85 -4.22 3.66
C LYS A 27 -14.92 -3.18 3.29
N SER A 28 -15.87 -3.54 2.43
CA SER A 28 -16.89 -2.61 1.90
C SER A 28 -18.14 -2.47 2.76
N ILE A 29 -18.61 -3.53 3.43
CA ILE A 29 -19.89 -3.51 4.19
C ILE A 29 -19.74 -3.73 5.70
N VAL A 30 -18.56 -4.12 6.19
CA VAL A 30 -18.29 -4.24 7.63
C VAL A 30 -17.26 -3.20 8.07
N ARG A 31 -16.04 -3.26 7.53
CA ARG A 31 -14.93 -2.39 7.93
C ARG A 31 -15.20 -0.92 7.60
N SER A 32 -15.93 -0.64 6.52
CA SER A 32 -16.33 0.73 6.15
C SER A 32 -17.08 1.48 7.25
N HIS A 33 -17.93 0.80 8.03
CA HIS A 33 -18.61 1.40 9.17
C HIS A 33 -17.65 1.75 10.32
N PHE A 34 -16.65 0.88 10.55
CA PHE A 34 -15.58 1.16 11.53
C PHE A 34 -14.74 2.35 11.06
N ASP A 35 -14.35 2.35 9.79
CA ASP A 35 -13.53 3.40 9.18
C ASP A 35 -14.25 4.76 9.20
N TYR A 36 -15.56 4.81 8.90
CA TYR A 36 -16.33 6.06 8.81
C TYR A 36 -16.36 6.83 10.13
N SER A 37 -16.58 6.12 11.25
CA SER A 37 -16.73 6.74 12.57
C SER A 37 -15.46 6.67 13.42
N SER A 38 -14.34 6.24 12.83
CA SER A 38 -13.13 5.86 13.56
C SER A 38 -12.56 6.95 14.44
N LEU A 39 -12.72 8.22 14.07
CA LEU A 39 -12.24 9.39 14.82
C LEU A 39 -13.15 9.70 16.03
N ALA A 40 -14.45 9.44 15.91
CA ALA A 40 -15.42 9.78 16.96
C ALA A 40 -15.31 8.83 18.16
N TYR A 41 -15.16 7.53 17.90
CA TYR A 41 -15.10 6.53 18.97
C TYR A 41 -13.65 6.18 19.36
N MET A 42 -12.69 6.95 18.85
CA MET A 42 -11.29 6.59 18.89
C MET A 42 -10.78 6.48 20.34
N ASN A 43 -11.19 7.41 21.21
CA ASN A 43 -10.84 7.51 22.63
C ASN A 43 -11.71 6.68 23.60
N ILE A 44 -12.58 5.79 23.12
CA ILE A 44 -13.40 4.99 24.03
C ILE A 44 -12.57 3.93 24.75
N SER A 45 -13.11 3.38 25.85
CA SER A 45 -12.42 2.36 26.63
C SER A 45 -12.01 1.14 25.80
N SER A 46 -10.86 0.55 26.15
CA SER A 46 -10.33 -0.67 25.52
C SER A 46 -11.34 -1.82 25.53
N THR A 47 -12.18 -1.90 26.58
CA THR A 47 -13.27 -2.89 26.69
C THR A 47 -14.31 -2.73 25.59
N LEU A 48 -14.67 -1.51 25.22
CA LEU A 48 -15.61 -1.25 24.11
C LEU A 48 -14.94 -1.44 22.74
N LEU A 49 -13.69 -0.98 22.58
CA LEU A 49 -12.91 -1.22 21.36
C LEU A 49 -12.78 -2.72 21.06
N ARG A 50 -12.58 -3.54 22.08
CA ARG A 50 -12.51 -5.01 21.95
C ARG A 50 -13.78 -5.61 21.36
N LYS A 51 -14.96 -4.99 21.54
CA LYS A 51 -16.19 -5.45 20.88
C LYS A 51 -16.12 -5.31 19.37
N LEU A 52 -15.42 -4.30 18.85
CA LEU A 52 -15.18 -4.12 17.41
C LEU A 52 -14.15 -5.14 16.91
N ASP A 53 -13.08 -5.37 17.67
CA ASP A 53 -12.07 -6.38 17.34
C ASP A 53 -12.72 -7.77 17.22
N VAL A 54 -13.66 -8.11 18.11
CA VAL A 54 -14.44 -9.34 18.02
C VAL A 54 -15.16 -9.46 16.66
N ILE A 55 -15.74 -8.37 16.13
CA ILE A 55 -16.41 -8.39 14.83
C ILE A 55 -15.39 -8.55 13.69
N GLN A 56 -14.26 -7.85 13.73
CA GLN A 56 -13.16 -8.07 12.77
C GLN A 56 -12.72 -9.53 12.79
N ASN A 57 -12.48 -10.09 13.97
CA ASN A 57 -12.03 -11.47 14.14
C ASN A 57 -13.03 -12.48 13.60
N MET A 58 -14.34 -12.22 13.73
CA MET A 58 -15.37 -13.02 13.07
C MET A 58 -15.25 -12.93 11.55
N GLY A 59 -15.05 -11.72 11.00
CA GLY A 59 -14.87 -11.51 9.55
C GLY A 59 -13.65 -12.25 9.00
N LEU A 60 -12.49 -12.07 9.64
CA LEU A 60 -11.25 -12.74 9.25
C LEU A 60 -11.38 -14.26 9.29
N ARG A 61 -12.07 -14.79 10.31
CA ARG A 61 -12.35 -16.22 10.44
C ARG A 61 -13.25 -16.74 9.33
N ILE A 62 -14.28 -15.98 8.94
CA ILE A 62 -15.14 -16.33 7.80
C ILE A 62 -14.33 -16.29 6.50
N ILE A 63 -13.46 -15.29 6.29
CA ILE A 63 -12.65 -15.19 5.08
C ILE A 63 -11.68 -16.37 4.98
N SER A 64 -10.92 -16.68 6.04
CA SER A 64 -9.90 -17.73 6.02
C SER A 64 -10.42 -19.15 6.26
N GLY A 65 -11.61 -19.30 6.86
CA GLY A 65 -12.13 -20.60 7.30
C GLY A 65 -11.43 -21.14 8.55
N ALA A 66 -10.77 -20.26 9.32
CA ALA A 66 -10.03 -20.61 10.52
C ALA A 66 -10.91 -21.23 11.63
N MET A 67 -10.34 -22.11 12.45
CA MET A 67 -10.99 -22.64 13.64
C MET A 67 -11.14 -21.56 14.71
N ARG A 68 -12.18 -21.61 15.57
CA ARG A 68 -12.42 -20.61 16.64
C ARG A 68 -11.19 -20.32 17.51
N THR A 69 -10.32 -21.31 17.66
CA THR A 69 -9.12 -21.29 18.51
C THR A 69 -7.91 -20.65 17.83
N THR A 70 -7.95 -20.43 16.51
CA THR A 70 -6.85 -19.83 15.74
C THR A 70 -6.48 -18.46 16.30
N PRO A 71 -5.18 -18.18 16.54
CA PRO A 71 -4.70 -16.89 17.00
C PRO A 71 -5.14 -15.76 16.07
N ILE A 72 -5.62 -14.67 16.66
CA ILE A 72 -6.10 -13.48 15.94
C ILE A 72 -5.02 -12.93 15.02
N VAL A 73 -3.81 -12.75 15.57
CA VAL A 73 -2.68 -12.17 14.85
C VAL A 73 -2.30 -12.99 13.60
N SER A 74 -2.39 -14.32 13.67
CA SER A 74 -2.16 -15.19 12.50
C SER A 74 -3.22 -14.96 11.43
N MET A 75 -4.49 -14.79 11.81
CA MET A 75 -5.54 -14.48 10.85
C MET A 75 -5.40 -13.09 10.22
N GLU A 76 -4.92 -12.10 10.97
CA GLU A 76 -4.64 -10.75 10.46
C GLU A 76 -3.55 -10.78 9.39
N VAL A 77 -2.44 -11.47 9.67
CA VAL A 77 -1.31 -11.63 8.74
C VAL A 77 -1.71 -12.43 7.51
N GLU A 78 -2.35 -13.60 7.67
CA GLU A 78 -2.75 -14.47 6.55
C GLU A 78 -3.73 -13.80 5.59
N ASN A 79 -4.62 -12.95 6.11
CA ASN A 79 -5.58 -12.21 5.29
C ASN A 79 -5.06 -10.84 4.80
N CYS A 80 -3.83 -10.45 5.15
CA CYS A 80 -3.29 -9.11 4.91
C CYS A 80 -4.23 -7.99 5.39
N ILE A 81 -4.83 -8.14 6.58
CA ILE A 81 -5.71 -7.14 7.20
C ILE A 81 -5.14 -6.77 8.58
N PRO A 82 -4.71 -5.51 8.79
CA PRO A 82 -4.10 -5.10 10.05
C PRO A 82 -5.12 -5.04 11.19
N PRO A 83 -4.65 -5.04 12.46
CA PRO A 83 -5.45 -4.69 13.63
C PRO A 83 -6.25 -3.41 13.45
N LEU A 84 -7.45 -3.35 14.04
CA LEU A 84 -8.29 -2.14 13.96
C LEU A 84 -7.61 -0.93 14.61
N SER A 85 -6.77 -1.11 15.63
CA SER A 85 -5.98 -0.02 16.24
C SER A 85 -5.09 0.68 15.22
N LEU A 86 -4.29 -0.09 14.48
CA LEU A 86 -3.43 0.45 13.42
C LEU A 86 -4.25 1.06 12.28
N ARG A 87 -5.41 0.48 11.96
CA ARG A 87 -6.31 1.07 10.95
C ARG A 87 -6.85 2.43 11.39
N ARG A 88 -7.29 2.58 12.64
CA ARG A 88 -7.75 3.87 13.18
C ARG A 88 -6.64 4.92 13.16
N LEU A 89 -5.42 4.54 13.54
CA LEU A 89 -4.25 5.41 13.48
C LEU A 89 -4.01 5.93 12.05
N GLN A 90 -3.99 5.05 11.05
CA GLN A 90 -3.83 5.45 9.64
C GLN A 90 -4.91 6.46 9.19
N LEU A 91 -6.15 6.30 9.65
CA LEU A 91 -7.25 7.21 9.31
C LEU A 91 -7.09 8.56 10.01
N ALA A 92 -6.65 8.54 11.27
CA ALA A 92 -6.35 9.74 12.05
C ALA A 92 -5.17 10.54 11.46
N GLU A 93 -4.07 9.88 11.09
CA GLU A 93 -2.92 10.51 10.45
C GLU A 93 -3.32 11.19 9.13
N ARG A 94 -4.13 10.52 8.30
CA ARG A 94 -4.66 11.10 7.05
C ARG A 94 -5.55 12.31 7.29
N PHE A 95 -6.39 12.25 8.32
CA PHE A 95 -7.23 13.37 8.73
C PHE A 95 -6.36 14.55 9.21
N CYS A 96 -5.39 14.31 10.10
CA CYS A 96 -4.49 15.34 10.61
C CYS A 96 -3.68 15.99 9.49
N LEU A 97 -3.09 15.21 8.59
CA LEU A 97 -2.36 15.72 7.41
C LEU A 97 -3.20 16.72 6.61
N LYS A 98 -4.46 16.35 6.34
CA LYS A 98 -5.40 17.17 5.59
C LYS A 98 -5.70 18.48 6.33
N GLU A 99 -6.07 18.40 7.61
CA GLU A 99 -6.46 19.60 8.38
C GLU A 99 -5.27 20.53 8.65
N LEU A 100 -4.08 19.97 8.91
CA LEU A 100 -2.83 20.73 9.05
C LEU A 100 -2.44 21.44 7.74
N SER A 101 -2.59 20.76 6.59
CA SER A 101 -2.25 21.36 5.28
C SER A 101 -3.12 22.57 4.93
N CYS A 102 -4.34 22.62 5.46
CA CYS A 102 -5.26 23.74 5.21
C CYS A 102 -5.29 24.80 6.29
N ASN A 103 -4.45 24.65 7.32
CA ASN A 103 -4.48 25.50 8.50
C ASN A 103 -5.93 25.76 8.97
N ASN A 104 -6.72 24.68 9.11
CA ASN A 104 -8.13 24.80 9.47
C ASN A 104 -8.23 25.16 10.96
N ASP A 105 -8.14 26.46 11.27
CA ASP A 105 -8.04 26.96 12.64
C ASP A 105 -9.20 26.49 13.51
N ILE A 106 -10.41 26.38 12.98
CA ILE A 106 -11.59 25.90 13.74
C ILE A 106 -11.40 24.44 14.17
N VAL A 107 -10.98 23.58 13.26
CA VAL A 107 -10.80 22.15 13.57
C VAL A 107 -9.55 21.93 14.41
N LEU A 108 -8.44 22.58 14.05
CA LEU A 108 -7.17 22.46 14.75
C LEU A 108 -7.24 23.04 16.16
N SER A 109 -7.90 24.18 16.37
CA SER A 109 -8.13 24.71 17.72
C SER A 109 -8.94 23.73 18.56
N ASN A 110 -10.05 23.19 18.05
CA ASN A 110 -10.83 22.19 18.81
C ASN A 110 -10.05 20.90 19.11
N ILE A 111 -9.15 20.49 18.21
CA ILE A 111 -8.28 19.31 18.40
C ILE A 111 -7.15 19.59 19.39
N LEU A 112 -6.57 20.78 19.38
CA LEU A 112 -5.39 21.16 20.16
C LEU A 112 -5.76 21.85 21.49
N TYR A 113 -6.98 22.34 21.64
CA TYR A 113 -7.49 22.97 22.87
C TYR A 113 -7.33 22.07 24.12
N PRO A 114 -7.57 20.74 24.05
CA PRO A 114 -7.26 19.85 25.17
C PRO A 114 -5.76 19.81 25.53
N ALA A 115 -4.85 19.98 24.54
CA ALA A 115 -3.40 20.05 24.77
C ALA A 115 -2.97 21.35 25.46
N GLU A 116 -3.58 22.47 25.09
CA GLU A 116 -3.27 23.78 25.68
C GLU A 116 -3.62 23.82 27.18
N VAL A 117 -4.64 23.06 27.61
CA VAL A 117 -5.01 22.89 29.02
C VAL A 117 -4.11 21.87 29.76
N SER A 118 -3.45 20.96 29.04
CA SER A 118 -2.66 19.86 29.60
C SER A 118 -1.13 19.98 29.44
N GLN A 119 -0.63 21.14 28.99
CA GLN A 119 0.79 21.51 28.85
C GLN A 119 1.61 21.54 30.17
N LEU A 120 1.18 20.84 31.22
CA LEU A 120 1.98 20.56 32.41
C LEU A 120 2.73 19.22 32.37
N ASN A 121 2.46 18.31 31.42
CA ASN A 121 3.16 17.01 31.37
C ASN A 121 3.80 16.76 30.00
N GLY A 122 5.13 16.58 30.00
CA GLY A 122 6.01 16.68 28.84
C GLY A 122 5.75 15.74 27.66
N THR A 123 6.45 16.04 26.57
CA THR A 123 6.43 15.32 25.29
C THR A 123 6.67 13.82 25.47
N ALA A 124 5.61 13.01 25.38
CA ALA A 124 5.73 11.56 25.40
C ALA A 124 6.20 11.06 24.02
N ASN A 125 7.38 10.43 23.97
CA ASN A 125 7.76 9.58 22.85
C ASN A 125 6.76 8.42 22.75
N ILE A 126 6.03 8.34 21.63
CA ILE A 126 5.04 7.29 21.39
C ILE A 126 5.79 5.97 21.19
N SER A 127 5.73 5.07 22.17
CA SER A 127 6.32 3.74 22.04
C SER A 127 5.46 2.82 21.18
N ALA A 128 6.10 1.91 20.42
CA ALA A 128 5.41 0.91 19.60
C ALA A 128 4.38 0.11 20.42
N ASN A 129 4.71 -0.24 21.66
CA ASN A 129 3.81 -0.99 22.56
C ASN A 129 2.48 -0.28 22.84
N THR A 130 2.49 1.05 22.95
CA THR A 130 1.29 1.86 23.24
C THR A 130 0.33 1.94 22.04
N LEU A 131 0.87 1.91 20.83
CA LEU A 131 0.11 1.91 19.58
C LEU A 131 -0.56 0.56 19.32
N ILE A 132 0.10 -0.50 19.77
CA ILE A 132 -0.20 -1.89 19.45
C ILE A 132 -1.22 -2.51 20.40
N SER A 133 -1.15 -2.20 21.70
CA SER A 133 -2.13 -2.62 22.72
C SER A 133 -3.52 -2.01 22.53
N GLY A 134 -3.70 -1.14 21.53
CA GLY A 134 -4.95 -0.42 21.28
C GLY A 134 -5.21 0.70 22.29
N THR A 135 -4.20 1.10 23.07
CA THR A 135 -4.32 2.12 24.12
C THR A 135 -4.33 3.57 23.64
N LEU A 136 -4.03 3.88 22.37
CA LEU A 136 -4.23 5.25 21.87
C LEU A 136 -5.27 5.32 20.77
N PRO A 137 -6.09 6.38 20.81
CA PRO A 137 -5.69 7.59 20.11
C PRO A 137 -6.28 8.91 20.64
N GLU A 138 -5.56 9.64 21.48
CA GLU A 138 -5.87 11.06 21.64
C GLU A 138 -5.48 11.79 20.34
N ILE A 139 -6.48 12.32 19.62
CA ILE A 139 -6.27 13.00 18.34
C ILE A 139 -5.24 14.14 18.44
N THR A 140 -5.15 14.77 19.61
CA THR A 140 -4.14 15.76 20.00
C THR A 140 -2.71 15.23 19.84
N THR A 141 -2.40 14.07 20.44
CA THR A 141 -1.06 13.45 20.39
C THR A 141 -0.69 13.08 18.95
N ILE A 142 -1.65 12.53 18.21
CA ILE A 142 -1.45 12.17 16.79
C ILE A 142 -1.18 13.43 15.98
N THR A 143 -1.95 14.49 16.19
CA THR A 143 -1.79 15.77 15.48
C THR A 143 -0.41 16.37 15.73
N THR A 144 0.04 16.40 16.99
CA THR A 144 1.39 16.89 17.35
C THR A 144 2.48 16.03 16.71
N CYS A 145 2.33 14.71 16.71
CA CYS A 145 3.28 13.79 16.08
C CYS A 145 3.36 14.01 14.56
N VAL A 146 2.20 14.12 13.89
CA VAL A 146 2.13 14.41 12.45
C VAL A 146 2.79 15.76 12.16
N LYS A 147 2.41 16.82 12.89
CA LYS A 147 2.98 18.17 12.75
C LYS A 147 4.51 18.18 12.85
N ASN A 148 5.07 17.42 13.81
CA ASN A 148 6.51 17.32 14.00
C ASN A 148 7.23 16.58 12.86
N GLN A 149 6.58 15.61 12.21
CA GLN A 149 7.14 14.84 11.10
C GLN A 149 6.95 15.51 9.73
N THR A 150 6.10 16.54 9.63
CA THR A 150 5.70 17.16 8.36
C THR A 150 6.01 18.66 8.33
N ARG A 151 7.19 19.06 8.82
CA ARG A 151 7.58 20.48 8.95
C ARG A 151 7.78 21.18 7.60
N ASP A 152 8.15 20.42 6.59
CA ASP A 152 8.36 20.83 5.20
C ASP A 152 7.10 20.73 4.32
N MET A 153 5.94 20.40 4.92
CA MET A 153 4.67 20.28 4.21
C MET A 153 4.17 21.64 3.70
N TYR A 154 3.52 21.64 2.54
CA TYR A 154 2.81 22.80 2.03
C TYR A 154 1.57 23.07 2.90
N ILE A 155 1.51 24.29 3.47
CA ILE A 155 0.43 24.75 4.33
C ILE A 155 -0.22 25.99 3.70
N SER A 156 -1.54 26.08 3.77
CA SER A 156 -2.30 27.17 3.17
C SER A 156 -3.66 27.34 3.83
N ASN A 157 -4.05 28.57 4.20
CA ASN A 157 -5.34 28.87 4.82
C ASN A 157 -6.57 28.63 3.90
N LYS A 158 -6.33 28.36 2.61
CA LYS A 158 -7.34 27.97 1.62
C LYS A 158 -6.79 26.81 0.81
N TRP A 159 -7.65 25.86 0.41
CA TRP A 159 -7.25 24.83 -0.53
C TRP A 159 -6.64 25.47 -1.80
N PRO A 160 -5.58 24.89 -2.40
CA PRO A 160 -4.93 25.45 -3.60
C PRO A 160 -5.91 25.78 -4.73
N ILE A 161 -6.94 24.94 -4.90
CA ILE A 161 -8.03 25.17 -5.85
C ILE A 161 -8.69 26.55 -5.68
N TYR A 162 -8.92 27.02 -4.45
CA TYR A 162 -9.58 28.30 -4.18
C TYR A 162 -8.63 29.51 -4.22
N LYS A 163 -7.34 29.29 -4.47
CA LYS A 163 -6.36 30.36 -4.70
C LYS A 163 -6.16 30.65 -6.18
N CYS A 164 -6.39 29.65 -7.02
CA CYS A 164 -6.28 29.80 -8.46
C CYS A 164 -7.39 30.74 -8.95
N PRO A 165 -7.11 31.68 -9.88
CA PRO A 165 -8.14 32.50 -10.48
C PRO A 165 -9.27 31.65 -11.07
N TYR A 166 -10.52 32.13 -10.95
CA TYR A 166 -11.70 31.41 -11.43
C TYR A 166 -11.61 31.07 -12.92
N ASP A 167 -11.04 31.96 -13.71
CA ASP A 167 -10.73 31.75 -15.12
C ASP A 167 -9.76 30.58 -15.33
N THR A 168 -8.72 30.43 -14.49
CA THR A 168 -7.81 29.27 -14.56
C THR A 168 -8.50 27.94 -14.22
N LEU A 169 -9.58 28.01 -13.43
CA LEU A 169 -10.34 26.86 -12.95
C LEU A 169 -11.45 26.44 -13.92
N LEU A 170 -12.12 27.40 -14.57
CA LEU A 170 -13.24 27.15 -15.49
C LEU A 170 -12.89 27.24 -16.96
N ASN A 171 -11.83 27.93 -17.34
CA ASN A 171 -11.40 27.98 -18.73
C ASN A 171 -10.66 26.67 -19.08
N TYR A 172 -11.04 25.97 -20.15
CA TYR A 172 -10.74 26.35 -21.55
C TYR A 172 -9.26 26.73 -21.79
N LEU A 173 -8.34 26.50 -20.83
CA LEU A 173 -6.94 26.31 -21.20
C LEU A 173 -6.95 25.06 -22.09
N ASP A 174 -6.96 25.27 -23.40
CA ASP A 174 -6.68 24.25 -24.40
C ASP A 174 -5.19 23.87 -24.24
N ILE A 175 -4.87 23.23 -23.11
CA ILE A 175 -3.56 22.71 -22.82
C ILE A 175 -3.37 21.58 -23.82
N LYS A 176 -2.58 21.85 -24.86
CA LYS A 176 -2.30 20.86 -25.88
C LYS A 176 -1.30 19.85 -25.33
N CYS A 177 -1.81 18.74 -24.80
CA CYS A 177 -1.00 17.57 -24.42
C CYS A 177 -1.05 16.51 -25.53
N HIS A 178 0.05 16.31 -26.24
CA HIS A 178 0.22 15.24 -27.23
C HIS A 178 0.61 13.93 -26.51
N LEU A 179 -0.38 13.20 -25.99
CA LEU A 179 -0.14 12.02 -25.12
C LEU A 179 0.10 10.70 -25.84
N ASN A 180 -0.28 10.60 -27.11
CA ASN A 180 -0.23 9.37 -27.91
C ASN A 180 0.38 9.61 -29.30
N SER A 181 0.98 10.77 -29.53
CA SER A 181 1.49 11.16 -30.85
C SER A 181 2.85 10.53 -31.18
N VAL A 182 3.57 10.02 -30.18
CA VAL A 182 4.92 9.48 -30.32
C VAL A 182 5.07 8.22 -29.47
N SER A 183 5.49 7.14 -30.11
CA SER A 183 5.86 5.86 -29.50
C SER A 183 7.27 5.42 -29.86
N THR A 184 7.84 5.96 -30.94
CA THR A 184 9.19 5.62 -31.41
C THR A 184 10.05 6.87 -31.61
N LYS A 185 11.37 6.68 -31.65
CA LYS A 185 12.34 7.76 -31.95
C LYS A 185 12.11 8.38 -33.34
N ASN A 186 11.66 7.61 -34.32
CA ASN A 186 11.40 8.13 -35.67
C ASN A 186 10.16 9.04 -35.68
N GLU A 187 9.05 8.59 -35.06
CA GLU A 187 7.85 9.42 -34.89
C GLU A 187 8.15 10.71 -34.12
N PHE A 188 9.05 10.64 -33.14
CA PHE A 188 9.51 11.82 -32.42
C PHE A 188 10.21 12.84 -33.34
N LEU A 189 11.11 12.38 -34.21
CA LEU A 189 11.83 13.25 -35.15
C LEU A 189 10.89 13.84 -36.21
N GLU A 190 9.92 13.06 -36.68
CA GLU A 190 8.86 13.54 -37.58
C GLU A 190 8.03 14.64 -36.91
N PHE A 191 7.57 14.42 -35.68
CA PHE A 191 6.83 15.42 -34.90
C PHE A 191 7.63 16.70 -34.66
N LEU A 192 8.93 16.57 -34.33
CA LEU A 192 9.80 17.74 -34.18
C LEU A 192 9.99 18.50 -35.49
N ASN A 193 10.07 17.80 -36.64
CA ASN A 193 10.15 18.45 -37.94
C ASN A 193 8.87 19.23 -38.28
N GLU A 194 7.70 18.69 -37.95
CA GLU A 194 6.41 19.41 -38.09
C GLU A 194 6.34 20.65 -37.17
N LYS A 195 7.00 20.58 -36.01
CA LYS A 195 7.07 21.65 -35.00
C LYS A 195 8.40 22.41 -35.02
N LYS A 196 9.06 22.53 -36.19
CA LYS A 196 10.38 23.18 -36.33
C LYS A 196 10.46 24.62 -35.79
N ASP A 197 9.34 25.33 -35.74
CA ASP A 197 9.26 26.72 -35.24
C ASP A 197 9.10 26.79 -33.70
N PHE A 198 9.01 25.65 -33.01
CA PHE A 198 8.88 25.56 -31.56
C PHE A 198 10.24 25.47 -30.87
N TYR A 199 10.42 26.26 -29.82
CA TYR A 199 11.55 26.12 -28.91
C TYR A 199 11.32 24.93 -27.97
N THR A 200 12.16 23.91 -28.06
CA THR A 200 11.97 22.64 -27.34
C THR A 200 12.74 22.61 -26.03
N ILE A 201 12.08 22.29 -24.91
CA ILE A 201 12.67 22.03 -23.59
C ILE A 201 12.31 20.62 -23.14
N TYR A 202 13.25 19.90 -22.52
CA TYR A 202 13.01 18.58 -21.93
C TYR A 202 12.93 18.68 -20.41
N THR A 203 12.08 17.87 -19.79
CA THR A 203 11.90 17.84 -18.33
C THR A 203 11.85 16.41 -17.84
N ASP A 204 12.41 16.17 -16.66
CA ASP A 204 12.34 14.89 -15.97
C ASP A 204 12.40 15.07 -14.45
N GLY A 205 11.82 14.12 -13.72
CA GLY A 205 11.88 14.03 -12.28
C GLY A 205 12.26 12.63 -11.84
N SER A 206 13.21 12.50 -10.92
CA SER A 206 13.64 11.20 -10.39
C SER A 206 13.30 11.05 -8.90
N LYS A 207 13.07 9.80 -8.50
CA LYS A 207 12.92 9.41 -7.09
C LYS A 207 13.67 8.12 -6.81
N SER A 208 14.76 8.23 -6.07
CA SER A 208 15.51 7.13 -5.47
C SER A 208 15.62 7.38 -3.95
N ASP A 209 16.84 7.35 -3.39
CA ASP A 209 17.12 7.86 -2.03
C ASP A 209 16.97 9.39 -1.96
N LEU A 210 17.19 10.06 -3.10
CA LEU A 210 16.97 11.49 -3.29
C LEU A 210 15.81 11.72 -4.25
N VAL A 211 15.18 12.89 -4.14
CA VAL A 211 14.16 13.35 -5.09
C VAL A 211 14.74 14.54 -5.84
N LYS A 212 14.82 14.44 -7.17
CA LYS A 212 15.38 15.49 -8.03
C LYS A 212 14.41 15.85 -9.14
N ALA A 213 14.43 17.10 -9.57
CA ALA A 213 13.67 17.59 -10.70
C ALA A 213 14.61 18.39 -11.61
N ALA A 214 14.56 18.14 -12.92
CA ALA A 214 15.45 18.80 -13.86
C ALA A 214 14.76 19.22 -15.15
N PHE A 215 15.37 20.21 -15.80
CA PHE A 215 15.06 20.54 -17.18
C PHE A 215 16.34 20.69 -17.99
N TYR A 216 16.22 20.45 -19.29
CA TYR A 216 17.29 20.61 -20.26
C TYR A 216 16.82 21.47 -21.44
N ASP A 217 17.59 22.53 -21.69
CA ASP A 217 17.53 23.35 -22.88
C ASP A 217 18.63 22.90 -23.86
N PRO A 218 18.27 22.23 -24.98
CA PRO A 218 19.25 21.78 -25.97
C PRO A 218 19.84 22.92 -26.81
N GLN A 219 19.12 24.02 -27.02
CA GLN A 219 19.57 25.14 -27.85
C GLN A 219 20.67 25.93 -27.15
N MET A 220 20.50 26.20 -25.87
CA MET A 220 21.46 26.91 -25.01
C MET A 220 22.42 25.97 -24.29
N LYS A 221 22.20 24.65 -24.40
CA LYS A 221 22.92 23.60 -23.66
C LYS A 221 22.90 23.82 -22.14
N VAL A 222 21.79 24.32 -21.62
CA VAL A 222 21.60 24.58 -20.19
C VAL A 222 20.86 23.42 -19.55
N ILE A 223 21.46 22.81 -18.54
CA ILE A 223 20.82 21.81 -17.68
C ILE A 223 20.70 22.41 -16.28
N LYS A 224 19.51 22.31 -15.70
CA LYS A 224 19.28 22.68 -14.30
C LYS A 224 18.68 21.50 -13.57
N CYS A 225 19.33 21.05 -12.51
CA CYS A 225 18.87 19.99 -11.63
C CYS A 225 18.66 20.56 -10.23
N ILE A 226 17.50 20.28 -9.64
CA ILE A 226 17.04 20.83 -8.38
C ILE A 226 16.76 19.69 -7.42
N LYS A 227 17.36 19.74 -6.23
CA LYS A 227 17.07 18.80 -5.15
C LYS A 227 15.78 19.19 -4.45
N LEU A 228 14.85 18.24 -4.33
CA LEU A 228 13.58 18.40 -3.63
C LEU A 228 13.60 17.69 -2.26
N PRO A 229 12.66 18.01 -1.35
CA PRO A 229 12.51 17.26 -0.11
C PRO A 229 12.29 15.75 -0.38
N SER A 230 12.88 14.90 0.47
CA SER A 230 12.87 13.43 0.28
C SER A 230 11.47 12.80 0.33
N ASN A 231 10.53 13.46 1.00
CA ASN A 231 9.15 13.00 1.08
C ASN A 231 8.34 13.24 -0.20
N CYS A 232 8.81 14.07 -1.13
CA CYS A 232 8.14 14.33 -2.40
C CYS A 232 7.93 13.03 -3.19
N SER A 233 6.77 12.87 -3.82
CA SER A 233 6.48 11.78 -4.73
C SER A 233 7.17 11.98 -6.08
N ILE A 234 7.28 10.90 -6.87
CA ILE A 234 7.74 10.98 -8.26
C ILE A 234 6.88 11.99 -9.05
N PHE A 235 5.56 11.97 -8.83
CA PHE A 235 4.62 12.91 -9.45
C PHE A 235 4.96 14.38 -9.11
N THR A 236 5.34 14.64 -7.85
CA THR A 236 5.76 15.98 -7.39
C THR A 236 7.08 16.41 -8.04
N ALA A 237 8.03 15.50 -8.19
CA ALA A 237 9.31 15.77 -8.85
C ALA A 237 9.10 16.18 -10.32
N GLU A 238 8.32 15.38 -11.04
CA GLU A 238 7.96 15.59 -12.45
C GLU A 238 7.17 16.89 -12.66
N SER A 239 6.20 17.15 -11.77
CA SER A 239 5.45 18.42 -11.79
C SER A 239 6.37 19.61 -11.53
N TRP A 240 7.32 19.48 -10.61
CA TRP A 240 8.27 20.55 -10.32
C TRP A 240 9.25 20.79 -11.47
N ALA A 241 9.66 19.75 -12.19
CA ALA A 241 10.50 19.85 -13.38
C ALA A 241 9.84 20.72 -14.47
N ILE A 242 8.55 20.48 -14.73
CA ILE A 242 7.75 21.31 -15.64
C ILE A 242 7.61 22.75 -15.12
N LEU A 243 7.36 22.95 -13.83
CA LEU A 243 7.25 24.29 -13.25
C LEU A 243 8.59 25.07 -13.36
N ALA A 244 9.72 24.39 -13.16
CA ALA A 244 11.05 24.96 -13.30
C ALA A 244 11.34 25.34 -14.77
N ALA A 245 11.01 24.45 -15.72
CA ALA A 245 11.12 24.73 -17.15
C ALA A 245 10.29 25.95 -17.58
N LEU A 246 9.02 26.04 -17.15
CA LEU A 246 8.17 27.19 -17.42
C LEU A 246 8.73 28.48 -16.83
N SER A 247 9.38 28.40 -15.66
CA SER A 247 10.02 29.55 -15.02
C SER A 247 11.26 30.03 -15.77
N TYR A 248 12.05 29.10 -16.27
CA TYR A 248 13.18 29.38 -17.14
C TYR A 248 12.72 29.98 -18.48
N VAL A 249 11.77 29.34 -19.16
CA VAL A 249 11.24 29.81 -20.44
C VAL A 249 10.66 31.22 -20.33
N ASN A 250 9.96 31.56 -19.26
CA ASN A 250 9.38 32.89 -19.08
C ASN A 250 10.46 34.00 -19.04
N THR A 251 11.64 33.70 -18.50
CA THR A 251 12.67 34.71 -18.21
C THR A 251 13.80 34.73 -19.24
N ASN A 252 14.14 33.57 -19.82
CA ASN A 252 15.38 33.38 -20.57
C ASN A 252 15.17 33.09 -22.07
N VAL A 253 13.96 32.73 -22.48
CA VAL A 253 13.67 32.35 -23.87
C VAL A 253 12.82 33.45 -24.50
N ASN A 254 13.15 33.92 -25.70
CA ASN A 254 12.34 34.94 -26.40
C ASN A 254 11.27 34.34 -27.32
N SER A 255 11.38 33.07 -27.67
CA SER A 255 10.42 32.38 -28.54
C SER A 255 9.00 32.38 -27.94
N VAL A 256 8.01 32.58 -28.82
CA VAL A 256 6.58 32.55 -28.48
C VAL A 256 6.05 31.12 -28.42
N ASN A 257 6.49 30.26 -29.34
CA ASN A 257 6.06 28.87 -29.43
C ASN A 257 7.07 27.98 -28.70
N ILE A 258 6.62 27.27 -27.66
CA ILE A 258 7.46 26.45 -26.80
C ILE A 258 6.87 25.03 -26.75
N LEU A 259 7.72 24.04 -26.93
CA LEU A 259 7.38 22.63 -26.78
C LEU A 259 8.08 22.09 -25.52
N ILE A 260 7.30 21.66 -24.53
CA ILE A 260 7.83 20.98 -23.34
C ILE A 260 7.66 19.48 -23.52
N VAL A 261 8.76 18.75 -23.55
CA VAL A 261 8.82 17.30 -23.69
C VAL A 261 9.02 16.67 -22.31
N SER A 262 8.12 15.75 -21.93
CA SER A 262 8.18 15.04 -20.65
C SER A 262 7.75 13.59 -20.86
N ASP A 263 8.36 12.66 -20.14
CA ASP A 263 7.93 11.26 -20.11
C ASP A 263 6.87 10.96 -19.03
N SER A 264 6.51 11.96 -18.23
CA SER A 264 5.50 11.84 -17.19
C SER A 264 4.07 11.93 -17.71
N LYS A 265 3.57 10.83 -18.31
CA LYS A 265 2.18 10.73 -18.80
C LYS A 265 1.16 11.10 -17.72
N SER A 266 1.46 10.76 -16.47
CA SER A 266 0.59 11.03 -15.31
C SER A 266 0.42 12.53 -15.04
N VAL A 267 1.49 13.33 -15.12
CA VAL A 267 1.46 14.78 -14.89
C VAL A 267 0.76 15.47 -16.06
N LEU A 268 1.11 15.11 -17.30
CA LEU A 268 0.48 15.69 -18.49
C LEU A 268 -1.02 15.39 -18.54
N SER A 269 -1.43 14.15 -18.23
CA SER A 269 -2.84 13.78 -18.12
C SER A 269 -3.56 14.58 -17.02
N ALA A 270 -2.89 14.84 -15.89
CA ALA A 270 -3.46 15.63 -14.79
C ALA A 270 -3.58 17.13 -15.13
N LEU A 271 -2.65 17.68 -15.92
CA LEU A 271 -2.74 19.05 -16.43
C LEU A 271 -3.93 19.21 -17.38
N CYS A 272 -4.07 18.27 -18.31
CA CYS A 272 -5.17 18.21 -19.26
C CYS A 272 -6.54 17.87 -18.63
N ASN A 273 -6.58 17.36 -17.40
CA ASN A 273 -7.82 17.08 -16.69
C ASN A 273 -8.45 18.36 -16.11
N CYS A 274 -9.73 18.58 -16.45
CA CYS A 274 -10.55 19.69 -15.95
C CYS A 274 -11.29 19.37 -14.64
N ASN A 275 -11.27 18.11 -14.18
CA ASN A 275 -11.86 17.73 -12.90
C ASN A 275 -11.00 18.22 -11.74
N LEU A 276 -11.32 19.41 -11.26
CA LEU A 276 -10.64 20.03 -10.14
C LEU A 276 -10.97 19.28 -8.84
N VAL A 277 -9.95 18.76 -8.18
CA VAL A 277 -10.09 18.07 -6.89
C VAL A 277 -9.27 18.81 -5.84
N TYR A 278 -9.85 19.12 -4.68
CA TYR A 278 -9.15 19.85 -3.62
C TYR A 278 -7.88 19.14 -3.09
N LYS A 279 -7.76 17.81 -3.30
CA LYS A 279 -6.60 16.99 -2.93
C LYS A 279 -5.48 17.00 -3.97
N GLN A 280 -5.65 17.72 -5.08
CA GLN A 280 -4.67 17.76 -6.16
C GLN A 280 -3.38 18.43 -5.68
N ASN A 281 -2.25 17.99 -6.22
CA ASN A 281 -0.94 18.57 -5.93
C ASN A 281 -0.94 20.08 -6.24
N TYR A 282 -0.58 20.92 -5.26
CA TYR A 282 -0.61 22.38 -5.41
C TYR A 282 0.28 22.89 -6.56
N ILE A 283 1.32 22.12 -6.93
CA ILE A 283 2.23 22.45 -8.04
C ILE A 283 1.47 22.49 -9.37
N LEU A 284 0.47 21.64 -9.57
CA LEU A 284 -0.34 21.67 -10.79
C LEU A 284 -1.11 22.97 -10.94
N TYR A 285 -1.63 23.52 -9.83
CA TYR A 285 -2.28 24.83 -9.85
C TYR A 285 -1.27 25.94 -10.16
N LYS A 286 -0.04 25.86 -9.62
CA LYS A 286 1.04 26.79 -9.99
C LYS A 286 1.40 26.71 -11.47
N ILE A 287 1.43 25.51 -12.04
CA ILE A 287 1.67 25.31 -13.48
C ILE A 287 0.55 25.96 -14.30
N LYS A 288 -0.72 25.68 -13.97
CA LYS A 288 -1.87 26.26 -14.70
C LYS A 288 -1.90 27.79 -14.63
N ASP A 289 -1.66 28.35 -13.45
CA ASP A 289 -1.55 29.81 -13.26
C ASP A 289 -0.40 30.41 -14.10
N LYS A 290 0.74 29.72 -14.15
CA LYS A 290 1.88 30.15 -14.96
C LYS A 290 1.61 30.05 -16.47
N LEU A 291 0.93 29.01 -16.92
CA LEU A 291 0.53 28.86 -18.32
C LEU A 291 -0.40 29.98 -18.78
N GLN A 292 -1.25 30.50 -17.89
CA GLN A 292 -2.13 31.63 -18.20
C GLN A 292 -1.38 32.97 -18.27
N THR A 293 -0.31 33.13 -17.49
CA THR A 293 0.40 34.41 -17.34
C THR A 293 1.64 34.56 -18.22
N ILE A 294 2.21 33.46 -18.73
CA ILE A 294 3.48 33.43 -19.48
C ILE A 294 3.43 34.15 -20.85
N GLY A 295 2.24 34.40 -21.39
CA GLY A 295 2.08 35.11 -22.68
C GLY A 295 2.69 34.37 -23.89
N LYS A 296 2.85 33.05 -23.80
CA LYS A 296 3.48 32.18 -24.81
C LYS A 296 2.57 31.02 -25.17
N CYS A 297 2.72 30.49 -26.39
CA CYS A 297 2.07 29.27 -26.82
C CYS A 297 2.89 28.07 -26.32
N ILE A 298 2.41 27.43 -25.25
CA ILE A 298 3.05 26.23 -24.67
C ILE A 298 2.28 24.98 -25.13
N GLU A 299 2.97 24.06 -25.77
CA GLU A 299 2.48 22.70 -26.04
C GLU A 299 3.30 21.68 -25.25
N PHE A 300 2.66 20.59 -24.84
CA PHE A 300 3.29 19.49 -24.13
C PHE A 300 3.32 18.24 -25.00
N LEU A 301 4.45 17.56 -25.05
CA LEU A 301 4.60 16.28 -25.73
C LEU A 301 5.00 15.21 -24.73
N TRP A 302 4.21 14.14 -24.69
CA TRP A 302 4.60 12.93 -23.98
C TRP A 302 5.54 12.09 -24.85
N VAL A 303 6.62 11.59 -24.25
CA VAL A 303 7.50 10.61 -24.88
C VAL A 303 7.70 9.39 -23.98
N PRO A 304 7.92 8.18 -24.54
CA PRO A 304 8.27 7.03 -23.72
C PRO A 304 9.68 7.19 -23.12
N SER A 305 9.81 6.90 -21.83
CA SER A 305 11.11 6.81 -21.15
C SER A 305 12.01 5.77 -21.82
N HIS A 306 13.33 5.99 -21.81
CA HIS A 306 14.35 5.04 -22.31
C HIS A 306 14.19 4.63 -23.78
N SER A 307 13.73 5.55 -24.63
CA SER A 307 13.41 5.30 -26.04
C SER A 307 14.48 5.77 -27.03
N GLY A 308 15.69 6.16 -26.59
CA GLY A 308 16.74 6.65 -27.48
C GLY A 308 16.62 8.15 -27.84
N ILE A 309 15.69 8.88 -27.21
CA ILE A 309 15.49 10.32 -27.43
C ILE A 309 16.54 11.10 -26.63
N VAL A 310 17.51 11.66 -27.35
CA VAL A 310 18.73 12.25 -26.78
C VAL A 310 18.43 13.30 -25.71
N GLY A 311 17.50 14.23 -25.95
CA GLY A 311 17.16 15.27 -24.97
C GLY A 311 16.53 14.71 -23.69
N ASN A 312 15.72 13.66 -23.80
CA ASN A 312 15.10 12.98 -22.65
C ASN A 312 16.15 12.19 -21.85
N GLU A 313 17.06 11.51 -22.55
CA GLU A 313 18.15 10.77 -21.91
C GLU A 313 19.14 11.67 -21.18
N ILE A 314 19.43 12.86 -21.73
CA ILE A 314 20.29 13.85 -21.07
C ILE A 314 19.67 14.33 -19.75
N VAL A 315 18.38 14.67 -19.74
CA VAL A 315 17.73 15.16 -18.52
C VAL A 315 17.54 14.05 -17.48
N ASP A 316 17.21 12.81 -17.90
CA ASP A 316 17.17 11.63 -17.03
C ASP A 316 18.54 11.27 -16.45
N GLN A 317 19.61 11.42 -17.23
CA GLN A 317 20.97 11.26 -16.71
C GLN A 317 21.31 12.35 -15.69
N ALA A 318 20.89 13.59 -15.93
CA ALA A 318 21.14 14.71 -15.01
C ALA A 318 20.40 14.55 -13.66
N THR A 319 19.24 13.89 -13.63
CA THR A 319 18.52 13.58 -12.39
C THR A 319 19.11 12.38 -11.63
N ARG A 320 19.94 11.55 -12.30
CA ARG A 320 20.63 10.39 -11.70
C ARG A 320 22.05 10.69 -11.21
N GLN A 321 22.73 11.67 -11.81
CA GLN A 321 24.08 12.06 -11.42
C GLN A 321 24.06 12.98 -10.19
N ASP A 322 25.14 12.90 -9.39
CA ASP A 322 25.39 13.83 -8.28
C ASP A 322 26.12 15.06 -8.83
N HIS A 323 25.35 16.02 -9.32
CA HIS A 323 25.86 17.33 -9.72
C HIS A 323 25.89 18.30 -8.53
N HIS A 324 26.43 19.51 -8.75
CA HIS A 324 26.19 20.66 -7.87
C HIS A 324 24.69 20.95 -7.85
N GLU A 325 23.99 20.33 -6.90
CA GLU A 325 22.54 20.43 -6.72
C GLU A 325 22.20 21.76 -6.07
N ASP A 326 21.40 22.58 -6.73
CA ASP A 326 20.73 23.67 -6.05
C ASP A 326 19.63 23.08 -5.17
N GLN A 327 19.75 23.25 -3.84
CA GLN A 327 18.63 22.99 -2.94
C GLN A 327 17.60 24.11 -3.08
N THR A 328 16.37 23.76 -3.46
CA THR A 328 15.27 24.72 -3.41
C THR A 328 14.59 24.69 -2.04
N GLN A 329 14.51 25.83 -1.37
CA GLN A 329 13.69 25.99 -0.16
C GLN A 329 12.20 26.23 -0.49
N ASP A 330 11.89 26.48 -1.77
CA ASP A 330 10.57 26.87 -2.26
C ASP A 330 9.63 25.68 -2.47
N CYS A 331 10.18 24.48 -2.70
CA CYS A 331 9.39 23.28 -2.81
C CYS A 331 8.98 22.81 -1.42
N LYS A 332 7.67 22.86 -1.15
CA LYS A 332 7.05 22.30 0.05
C LYS A 332 6.35 21.01 -0.33
N VAL A 333 6.34 20.03 0.56
CA VAL A 333 5.81 18.70 0.26
C VAL A 333 4.28 18.74 0.25
N PRO A 334 3.60 18.32 -0.82
CA PRO A 334 2.15 18.15 -0.81
C PRO A 334 1.73 17.14 0.28
N PHE A 335 0.68 17.44 1.05
CA PHE A 335 0.24 16.56 2.15
C PHE A 335 -0.08 15.12 1.71
N THR A 336 -0.47 14.92 0.45
CA THR A 336 -0.74 13.60 -0.16
C THR A 336 0.52 12.74 -0.29
N ASP A 337 1.69 13.35 -0.42
CA ASP A 337 2.96 12.61 -0.57
C ASP A 337 3.34 11.92 0.75
N TYR A 338 3.00 12.52 1.89
CA TYR A 338 3.19 11.89 3.21
C TYR A 338 2.30 10.66 3.44
N TYR A 339 1.27 10.41 2.62
CA TYR A 339 0.50 9.17 2.77
C TYR A 339 1.38 7.92 2.61
N GLN A 340 2.41 7.98 1.76
CA GLN A 340 3.34 6.88 1.61
C GLN A 340 4.26 6.75 2.83
N HIS A 341 4.76 7.87 3.36
CA HIS A 341 5.56 7.90 4.60
C HIS A 341 4.82 7.22 5.77
N PHE A 342 3.60 7.67 6.07
CA PHE A 342 2.79 7.09 7.15
C PHE A 342 2.34 5.64 6.85
N LYS A 343 2.17 5.27 5.58
CA LYS A 343 1.92 3.86 5.19
C LYS A 343 3.12 2.96 5.51
N ILE A 344 4.35 3.43 5.26
CA ILE A 344 5.58 2.71 5.61
C ILE A 344 5.70 2.57 7.12
N LEU A 345 5.51 3.65 7.87
CA LEU A 345 5.52 3.63 9.34
C LEU A 345 4.47 2.67 9.89
N SER A 346 3.24 2.71 9.37
CA SER A 346 2.18 1.80 9.81
C SER A 346 2.50 0.32 9.52
N LYS A 347 3.15 0.02 8.37
CA LYS A 347 3.62 -1.34 8.07
C LYS A 347 4.73 -1.77 9.03
N LYS A 348 5.65 -0.88 9.38
CA LYS A 348 6.69 -1.13 10.39
C LYS A 348 6.07 -1.45 11.75
N LEU A 349 5.12 -0.63 12.22
CA LEU A 349 4.39 -0.85 13.46
C LEU A 349 3.65 -2.19 13.47
N TRP A 350 3.05 -2.58 12.34
CA TRP A 350 2.42 -3.88 12.22
C TRP A 350 3.43 -5.03 12.28
N LYS A 351 4.61 -4.87 11.67
CA LYS A 351 5.69 -5.86 11.74
C LYS A 351 6.21 -6.00 13.19
N ASP A 352 6.36 -4.89 13.90
CA ASP A 352 6.77 -4.91 15.30
C ASP A 352 5.71 -5.62 16.17
N TYR A 353 4.42 -5.34 15.95
CA TYR A 353 3.33 -6.06 16.61
C TYR A 353 3.38 -7.56 16.35
N TRP A 354 3.60 -7.93 15.09
CA TRP A 354 3.71 -9.30 14.67
C TRP A 354 4.83 -10.00 15.44
N ASN A 355 6.03 -9.44 15.41
CA ASN A 355 7.22 -10.00 16.07
C ASN A 355 7.06 -10.12 17.59
N ILE A 356 6.44 -9.14 18.25
CA ILE A 356 6.24 -9.17 19.70
C ILE A 356 5.20 -10.23 20.09
N THR A 357 4.11 -10.33 19.32
CA THR A 357 2.99 -11.23 19.67
C THR A 357 3.34 -12.70 19.43
N THR A 358 4.15 -12.97 18.41
CA THR A 358 4.56 -14.33 18.03
C THR A 358 5.46 -15.01 19.04
N VAL A 359 6.13 -14.25 19.91
CA VAL A 359 6.88 -14.79 21.07
C VAL A 359 6.00 -15.67 21.96
N ASN A 360 4.70 -15.37 22.06
CA ASN A 360 3.78 -16.07 22.96
C ASN A 360 2.58 -16.72 22.26
N LYS A 361 2.15 -16.22 21.09
CA LYS A 361 0.92 -16.67 20.41
C LYS A 361 1.16 -16.87 18.92
N GLY A 362 0.70 -18.00 18.37
CA GLY A 362 0.80 -18.26 16.93
C GLY A 362 2.21 -18.62 16.45
N LYS A 363 3.07 -19.14 17.34
CA LYS A 363 4.44 -19.59 17.03
C LYS A 363 4.51 -20.46 15.77
N TRP A 364 3.64 -21.47 15.67
CA TRP A 364 3.56 -22.33 14.49
C TRP A 364 3.40 -21.54 13.18
N TYR A 365 2.45 -20.60 13.12
CA TYR A 365 2.25 -19.78 11.93
C TYR A 365 3.42 -18.82 11.70
N ALA A 366 4.07 -18.34 12.76
CA ALA A 366 5.24 -17.47 12.67
C ALA A 366 6.48 -18.15 12.08
N GLU A 367 6.64 -19.45 12.30
CA GLU A 367 7.68 -20.24 11.64
C GLU A 367 7.45 -20.30 10.12
N LEU A 368 6.19 -20.40 9.68
CA LEU A 368 5.82 -20.46 8.25
C LEU A 368 5.84 -19.09 7.57
N GLN A 369 5.47 -18.05 8.31
CA GLN A 369 5.29 -16.69 7.81
C GLN A 369 6.02 -15.71 8.72
N PRO A 370 7.36 -15.65 8.67
CA PRO A 370 8.15 -14.80 9.55
C PRO A 370 7.90 -13.31 9.30
N ASP A 371 7.58 -12.94 8.06
CA ASP A 371 7.34 -11.56 7.63
C ASP A 371 5.90 -11.32 7.15
N LEU A 372 5.47 -10.05 7.19
CA LEU A 372 4.15 -9.65 6.69
C LEU A 372 4.05 -9.83 5.16
N PRO A 373 3.10 -10.66 4.67
CA PRO A 373 2.90 -10.82 3.24
C PRO A 373 2.28 -9.57 2.62
N THR A 374 2.63 -9.29 1.36
CA THR A 374 2.06 -8.17 0.59
C THR A 374 0.63 -8.45 0.12
N ILE A 375 0.35 -9.71 -0.22
CA ILE A 375 -0.95 -10.23 -0.60
C ILE A 375 -1.15 -11.61 0.04
N PRO A 376 -2.40 -12.01 0.32
CA PRO A 376 -2.69 -13.36 0.79
C PRO A 376 -2.26 -14.40 -0.24
N TRP A 377 -1.75 -15.56 0.20
CA TRP A 377 -1.25 -16.60 -0.71
C TRP A 377 -2.33 -17.09 -1.69
N TYR A 378 -3.60 -17.13 -1.26
CA TYR A 378 -4.72 -17.59 -2.08
C TYR A 378 -5.03 -16.65 -3.25
N ASN A 379 -4.47 -15.44 -3.30
CA ASN A 379 -4.57 -14.56 -4.46
C ASN A 379 -3.65 -14.97 -5.62
N ARG A 380 -2.69 -15.88 -5.38
CA ARG A 380 -1.76 -16.39 -6.39
C ARG A 380 -2.33 -17.55 -7.22
N PHE A 381 -3.50 -18.05 -6.83
CA PHE A 381 -4.16 -19.18 -7.49
C PHE A 381 -5.46 -18.75 -8.14
N LYS A 382 -5.81 -19.40 -9.26
CA LYS A 382 -7.20 -19.44 -9.71
C LYS A 382 -8.02 -20.14 -8.63
N TYR A 383 -9.24 -19.66 -8.36
CA TYR A 383 -10.08 -20.23 -7.31
C TYR A 383 -10.36 -21.71 -7.56
N THR A 384 -9.85 -22.58 -6.70
CA THR A 384 -9.99 -24.05 -6.75
C THR A 384 -11.06 -24.58 -5.79
N GLY A 385 -11.83 -23.69 -5.18
CA GLY A 385 -12.92 -24.03 -4.26
C GLY A 385 -12.59 -23.77 -2.78
N ARG A 386 -13.65 -23.63 -1.99
CA ARG A 386 -13.56 -23.20 -0.59
C ARG A 386 -12.78 -24.20 0.28
N LYS A 387 -13.05 -25.50 0.08
CA LYS A 387 -12.42 -26.57 0.85
C LYS A 387 -10.89 -26.53 0.77
N PHE A 388 -10.32 -26.33 -0.42
CA PHE A 388 -8.88 -26.15 -0.62
C PHE A 388 -8.30 -25.07 0.31
N ILE A 389 -8.84 -23.86 0.21
CA ILE A 389 -8.30 -22.70 0.93
C ILE A 389 -8.46 -22.87 2.43
N THR A 390 -9.61 -23.35 2.90
CA THR A 390 -9.82 -23.55 4.34
C THR A 390 -8.92 -24.65 4.92
N THR A 391 -8.71 -25.75 4.19
CA THR A 391 -7.81 -26.83 4.62
C THR A 391 -6.37 -26.33 4.71
N ILE A 392 -5.87 -25.64 3.69
CA ILE A 392 -4.50 -25.10 3.70
C ILE A 392 -4.34 -24.04 4.79
N ASN A 393 -5.28 -23.11 4.93
CA ASN A 393 -5.23 -22.11 6.00
C ASN A 393 -5.19 -22.76 7.40
N ARG A 394 -5.99 -23.79 7.65
CA ARG A 394 -6.00 -24.50 8.95
C ARG A 394 -4.68 -25.21 9.23
N LEU A 395 -4.09 -25.85 8.22
CA LEU A 395 -2.76 -26.43 8.31
C LEU A 395 -1.70 -25.35 8.58
N ARG A 396 -1.72 -24.25 7.83
CA ARG A 396 -0.82 -23.10 8.05
C ARG A 396 -0.99 -22.50 9.44
N PHE A 397 -2.21 -22.42 9.97
CA PHE A 397 -2.42 -21.96 11.34
C PHE A 397 -1.97 -22.97 12.40
N GLY A 398 -1.79 -24.24 12.05
CA GLY A 398 -1.54 -25.32 13.02
C GLY A 398 -2.78 -25.67 13.84
N HIS A 399 -3.95 -25.25 13.36
CA HIS A 399 -5.25 -25.41 14.02
C HIS A 399 -6.17 -26.16 13.05
N CYS A 400 -6.12 -27.48 13.13
CA CYS A 400 -6.86 -28.41 12.28
C CYS A 400 -7.51 -29.53 13.11
N LEU A 401 -8.43 -30.29 12.52
CA LEU A 401 -9.20 -31.36 13.14
C LEU A 401 -8.39 -32.66 13.32
N VAL A 402 -7.13 -32.56 13.75
CA VAL A 402 -6.32 -33.72 14.15
C VAL A 402 -6.48 -34.02 15.64
N PRO A 403 -6.44 -35.30 16.07
CA PRO A 403 -6.61 -35.69 17.48
C PRO A 403 -5.72 -34.91 18.45
N ALA A 404 -4.44 -34.67 18.14
CA ALA A 404 -3.54 -33.91 19.02
C ALA A 404 -4.01 -32.46 19.26
N HIS A 405 -4.58 -31.80 18.25
CA HIS A 405 -5.14 -30.46 18.42
C HIS A 405 -6.46 -30.52 19.18
N LEU A 406 -7.34 -31.46 18.84
CA LEU A 406 -8.64 -31.61 19.50
C LEU A 406 -8.50 -31.97 20.98
N TYR A 407 -7.52 -32.80 21.34
CA TYR A 407 -7.19 -33.16 22.72
C TYR A 407 -6.70 -31.96 23.51
N ARG A 408 -5.81 -31.15 22.93
CA ARG A 408 -5.37 -29.86 23.50
C ARG A 408 -6.55 -28.91 23.74
N MET A 409 -7.55 -28.96 22.88
CA MET A 409 -8.79 -28.21 23.01
C MET A 409 -9.84 -28.88 23.92
N LYS A 410 -9.50 -30.00 24.57
CA LYS A 410 -10.38 -30.79 25.44
C LYS A 410 -11.68 -31.22 24.77
N SER A 411 -11.63 -31.44 23.45
CA SER A 411 -12.79 -31.86 22.64
C SER A 411 -12.84 -33.37 22.39
N VAL A 412 -11.74 -34.08 22.66
CA VAL A 412 -11.62 -35.55 22.58
C VAL A 412 -10.86 -36.05 23.81
N ALA A 413 -10.98 -37.35 24.13
CA ALA A 413 -10.44 -37.96 25.34
C ALA A 413 -8.92 -38.20 25.29
N ASP A 414 -8.36 -38.42 24.11
CA ASP A 414 -6.93 -38.67 23.89
C ASP A 414 -6.46 -38.04 22.57
N ASP A 415 -5.14 -38.03 22.35
CA ASP A 415 -4.50 -37.54 21.14
C ASP A 415 -4.13 -38.66 20.15
N LYS A 416 -4.69 -39.87 20.28
CA LYS A 416 -4.30 -41.02 19.48
C LYS A 416 -4.87 -40.96 18.07
N CYS A 417 -4.10 -41.49 17.13
CA CYS A 417 -4.49 -41.58 15.74
C CYS A 417 -5.68 -42.53 15.57
N THR A 418 -6.78 -42.05 14.99
CA THR A 418 -7.97 -42.86 14.70
C THR A 418 -7.75 -43.93 13.63
N HIS A 419 -6.61 -43.88 12.92
CA HIS A 419 -6.30 -44.81 11.82
C HIS A 419 -5.24 -45.85 12.16
N CYS A 420 -4.24 -45.50 12.99
CA CYS A 420 -3.20 -46.45 13.42
C CYS A 420 -3.27 -46.82 14.90
N ALA A 421 -4.10 -46.12 15.70
CA ALA A 421 -4.36 -46.30 17.14
C ALA A 421 -3.16 -46.17 18.09
N GLN A 422 -1.93 -46.21 17.61
CA GLN A 422 -0.74 -46.35 18.46
C GLN A 422 -0.05 -45.01 18.78
N HIS A 423 -0.05 -44.09 17.82
CA HIS A 423 0.73 -42.85 17.88
C HIS A 423 -0.15 -41.63 18.13
N ASN A 424 0.47 -40.58 18.68
CA ASN A 424 -0.20 -39.29 18.83
C ASN A 424 -0.35 -38.67 17.43
N ALA A 425 -1.56 -38.24 17.08
CA ALA A 425 -1.88 -37.75 15.74
C ALA A 425 -1.82 -36.23 15.68
N ASP A 426 -0.61 -35.72 15.44
CA ASP A 426 -0.38 -34.35 14.99
C ASP A 426 -0.30 -34.27 13.45
N ILE A 427 -0.06 -33.06 12.92
CA ILE A 427 0.01 -32.83 11.48
C ILE A 427 1.16 -33.64 10.84
N ASN A 428 2.31 -33.73 11.50
CA ASN A 428 3.46 -34.52 11.03
C ASN A 428 3.12 -36.00 10.98
N HIS A 429 2.43 -36.52 11.99
CA HIS A 429 2.01 -37.91 12.00
C HIS A 429 1.12 -38.22 10.79
N ILE A 430 0.10 -37.41 10.54
CA ILE A 430 -0.81 -37.61 9.40
C ILE A 430 -0.04 -37.51 8.06
N ILE A 431 0.77 -36.47 7.87
CA ILE A 431 1.43 -36.15 6.58
C ILE A 431 2.69 -36.97 6.30
N PHE A 432 3.39 -37.51 7.31
CA PHE A 432 4.65 -38.24 7.09
C PHE A 432 4.79 -39.60 7.77
N GLN A 433 4.07 -39.89 8.85
CA GLN A 433 4.41 -41.05 9.69
C GLN A 433 3.32 -42.14 9.77
N CYS A 434 2.04 -41.79 9.59
CA CYS A 434 0.93 -42.71 9.77
C CYS A 434 1.01 -43.89 8.78
N PRO A 435 1.14 -45.14 9.25
CA PRO A 435 1.26 -46.30 8.36
C PRO A 435 0.04 -46.50 7.46
N SER A 436 -1.15 -46.15 7.95
CA SER A 436 -2.42 -46.30 7.24
C SER A 436 -2.53 -45.44 5.98
N PHE A 437 -1.61 -44.48 5.78
CA PHE A 437 -1.59 -43.57 4.62
C PHE A 437 -0.36 -43.79 3.71
N GLY A 438 0.30 -44.94 3.80
CA GLY A 438 1.53 -45.22 3.04
C GLY A 438 1.37 -45.04 1.52
N ILE A 439 0.31 -45.59 0.94
CA ILE A 439 0.05 -45.51 -0.51
C ILE A 439 -0.17 -44.06 -0.95
N GLN A 440 -1.01 -43.32 -0.24
CA GLN A 440 -1.28 -41.91 -0.53
C GLN A 440 -0.01 -41.05 -0.38
N ARG A 441 0.86 -41.40 0.57
CA ARG A 441 2.13 -40.70 0.80
C ARG A 441 3.11 -40.92 -0.36
N LEU A 442 3.13 -42.10 -0.98
CA LEU A 442 3.95 -42.34 -2.18
C LEU A 442 3.52 -41.42 -3.33
N THR A 443 2.20 -41.27 -3.56
CA THR A 443 1.68 -40.31 -4.54
C THR A 443 2.06 -38.88 -4.19
N LEU A 444 1.93 -38.48 -2.92
CA LEU A 444 2.32 -37.16 -2.45
C LEU A 444 3.81 -36.88 -2.70
N VAL A 445 4.69 -37.83 -2.38
CA VAL A 445 6.14 -37.69 -2.58
C VAL A 445 6.48 -37.55 -4.06
N SER A 446 5.85 -38.33 -4.94
CA SER A 446 6.04 -38.19 -6.39
C SER A 446 5.64 -36.78 -6.86
N GLU A 447 4.42 -36.34 -6.53
CA GLU A 447 3.93 -35.02 -6.96
C GLU A 447 4.79 -33.87 -6.39
N ILE A 448 5.29 -34.00 -5.16
CA ILE A 448 6.20 -33.00 -4.56
C ILE A 448 7.52 -32.95 -5.31
N SER A 449 8.11 -34.10 -5.65
CA SER A 449 9.38 -34.16 -6.38
C SER A 449 9.23 -33.54 -7.77
N ASP A 450 8.16 -33.88 -8.49
CA ASP A 450 7.88 -33.31 -9.82
C ASP A 450 7.75 -31.78 -9.74
N VAL A 451 6.96 -31.28 -8.77
CA VAL A 451 6.80 -29.83 -8.54
C VAL A 451 8.12 -29.17 -8.13
N ALA A 452 8.93 -29.85 -7.32
CA ALA A 452 10.21 -29.34 -6.86
C ALA A 452 11.19 -29.17 -8.03
N ASP A 453 11.24 -30.17 -8.93
CA ASP A 453 12.07 -30.14 -10.14
C ASP A 453 11.58 -29.06 -11.12
N GLU A 454 10.28 -29.01 -11.40
CA GLU A 454 9.67 -28.00 -12.29
C GLU A 454 9.93 -26.56 -11.83
N ASN A 455 9.91 -26.32 -10.52
CA ASN A 455 10.08 -24.99 -9.94
C ASN A 455 11.51 -24.71 -9.45
N SER A 456 12.44 -25.65 -9.64
CA SER A 456 13.84 -25.55 -9.15
C SER A 456 13.94 -25.21 -7.65
N ILE A 457 13.10 -25.84 -6.84
CA ILE A 457 13.04 -25.66 -5.37
C ILE A 457 13.42 -26.96 -4.65
N SER A 458 13.83 -26.85 -3.38
CA SER A 458 14.25 -28.01 -2.60
C SER A 458 13.07 -28.90 -2.19
N VAL A 459 13.28 -30.21 -2.21
CA VAL A 459 12.28 -31.17 -1.73
C VAL A 459 12.06 -30.95 -0.23
N PRO A 460 10.83 -30.66 0.21
CA PRO A 460 10.50 -30.37 1.60
C PRO A 460 10.73 -31.58 2.50
N ARG A 461 11.37 -31.36 3.65
CA ARG A 461 11.75 -32.43 4.61
C ARG A 461 10.90 -32.42 5.88
N ARG A 462 10.15 -31.35 6.11
CA ARG A 462 9.23 -31.18 7.23
C ARG A 462 7.92 -30.58 6.75
N VAL A 463 6.86 -30.72 7.56
CA VAL A 463 5.55 -30.14 7.25
C VAL A 463 5.62 -28.63 7.07
N GLN A 464 6.49 -27.94 7.81
CA GLN A 464 6.66 -26.49 7.68
C GLN A 464 7.12 -26.09 6.28
N ASP A 465 8.02 -26.87 5.68
CA ASP A 465 8.55 -26.60 4.34
C ASP A 465 7.42 -26.73 3.30
N LEU A 466 6.55 -27.75 3.45
CA LEU A 466 5.34 -27.94 2.62
C LEU A 466 4.32 -26.80 2.75
N LEU A 467 4.22 -26.20 3.93
CA LEU A 467 3.23 -25.17 4.24
C LEU A 467 3.74 -23.74 4.00
N THR A 468 5.03 -23.58 3.71
CA THR A 468 5.65 -22.30 3.41
C THR A 468 5.55 -21.98 1.92
N ASP A 469 5.92 -22.93 1.07
CA ASP A 469 5.87 -22.75 -0.38
C ASP A 469 4.49 -23.09 -0.95
N VAL A 470 3.93 -22.13 -1.68
CA VAL A 470 2.61 -22.25 -2.28
C VAL A 470 2.55 -23.35 -3.36
N ALA A 471 3.68 -23.69 -3.99
CA ALA A 471 3.76 -24.72 -5.02
C ALA A 471 3.27 -26.09 -4.50
N PHE A 472 3.53 -26.40 -3.23
CA PHE A 472 3.18 -27.70 -2.63
C PHE A 472 1.73 -27.78 -2.10
N PHE A 473 0.96 -26.68 -2.12
CA PHE A 473 -0.37 -26.67 -1.52
C PHE A 473 -1.35 -27.59 -2.24
N MET A 474 -1.30 -27.67 -3.57
CA MET A 474 -2.19 -28.54 -4.35
C MET A 474 -1.89 -30.04 -4.13
N PRO A 475 -0.64 -30.52 -4.25
CA PRO A 475 -0.28 -31.89 -3.88
C PRO A 475 -0.71 -32.24 -2.45
N LEU A 476 -0.41 -31.34 -1.49
CA LEU A 476 -0.78 -31.52 -0.10
C LEU A 476 -2.30 -31.63 0.08
N PHE A 477 -3.06 -30.78 -0.59
CA PHE A 477 -4.52 -30.83 -0.51
C PHE A 477 -5.11 -32.14 -1.03
N LYS A 478 -4.62 -32.63 -2.18
CA LYS A 478 -5.05 -33.93 -2.72
C LYS A 478 -4.76 -35.06 -1.73
N PHE A 479 -3.59 -35.06 -1.11
CA PHE A 479 -3.24 -36.03 -0.07
C PHE A 479 -4.24 -36.00 1.09
N ILE A 480 -4.58 -34.80 1.59
CA ILE A 480 -5.56 -34.67 2.68
C ILE A 480 -6.96 -35.16 2.26
N LEU A 481 -7.38 -34.89 1.02
CA LEU A 481 -8.67 -35.37 0.50
C LEU A 481 -8.73 -36.90 0.45
N ASN A 482 -7.64 -37.57 0.09
CA ASN A 482 -7.56 -39.01 -0.11
C ASN A 482 -7.24 -39.79 1.18
N THR A 483 -7.06 -39.12 2.31
CA THR A 483 -6.71 -39.74 3.60
C THR A 483 -7.79 -39.50 4.65
N VAL A 484 -7.69 -38.39 5.39
CA VAL A 484 -8.62 -38.01 6.45
C VAL A 484 -9.87 -37.31 5.92
N GLY A 485 -9.86 -36.89 4.65
CA GLY A 485 -10.97 -36.26 3.94
C GLY A 485 -11.32 -34.85 4.41
N LYS A 486 -11.05 -34.51 5.68
CA LYS A 486 -11.29 -33.21 6.31
C LYS A 486 -10.24 -32.95 7.41
N LEU A 487 -9.68 -31.74 7.41
CA LEU A 487 -8.85 -31.16 8.47
C LEU A 487 -9.30 -29.75 8.86
#